data_AF-A0A420TS88-F1
#
_entry.id   AF-A0A420TS88-F1
#
_cell.length_a   1.000
_cell.length_b   1.000
_cell.length_c   1.000
_cell.angle_alpha   90.00
_cell.angle_beta   90.00
_cell.angle_gamma   90.00
#
_symmetry.space_group_name_H-M   'P 1'
#
loop_
_entity.id
_entity.type
_entity.pdbx_description
1 polymer ?
#
loop_
_entity_poly.entity_id
_entity_poly.type
_entity_poly.pdbx_seq_one_letter_code
_entity_poly.pdbx_strand_id
1 'polypeptide(L)'
;MDPFIKIPAELRLQIFSYLQSKATLSSILEASPVMCEQYLEFKSTIIRNFLERDFDDGMIQDAMAITLFPSLRKARKSRKSLLLVEEHLNSWEGQELPNPFVTRDALLMKQLDKLHSLLMMFVEDYITKAKAAFPPREYICLPQPTHIQSYLIFKGKKVTKRFDSCHLQEGERRRLLRAFLRVELSSLVYKVLSFTPGNRALFGKLARKLTRRRMEGFHCVWTYASSLYGALFAHCGDAWLPEADAPPETGLLFPDTLFVDPVKYGRDVGIRSREMEVAVRNMACYGFPLIVRMIRFAAARPKDTEPLDSFVKRLCSFEMDHSLRMEDHFIIATFSRGPMHGLSYSQSPAEPAWWEFLNSQLSRHDTMQIKIFQQRAWPFFDDDRHYPKDTGALSLFPKRPALLKMKRERLDASRALSGHGPISFSQMERKSEKFRRSQKWHDKISARTLMSDREVSLPEIGDQEKLLAWNHWQRFARRHGSQYGYVLVEQLSCWDTVLHRKGGDIV
;
A
#
# COMPACT_ATOMS: atom_id res chain seq x y z
N MET A 1 17.53 3.73 41.21
CA MET A 1 18.64 4.58 40.73
C MET A 1 18.82 4.31 39.25
N ASP A 2 19.13 5.33 38.46
CA ASP A 2 19.42 5.16 37.02
C ASP A 2 20.75 4.40 36.85
N PRO A 3 20.76 3.24 36.15
CA PRO A 3 21.96 2.40 36.02
C PRO A 3 23.07 3.06 35.20
N PHE A 4 22.74 4.04 34.35
CA PHE A 4 23.70 4.72 33.49
C PHE A 4 24.47 5.84 34.21
N ILE A 5 24.07 6.24 35.43
CA ILE A 5 24.77 7.28 36.22
C ILE A 5 26.24 6.91 36.47
N LYS A 6 26.52 5.63 36.71
CA LYS A 6 27.89 5.15 37.01
C LYS A 6 28.73 4.96 35.76
N ILE A 7 28.16 5.14 34.57
CA ILE A 7 28.83 4.92 33.29
C ILE A 7 29.40 6.26 32.79
N PRO A 8 30.72 6.34 32.50
CA PRO A 8 31.34 7.51 31.88
C PRO A 8 30.60 7.99 30.62
N ALA A 9 30.62 9.30 30.36
CA ALA A 9 29.90 9.92 29.24
C ALA A 9 30.31 9.32 27.88
N GLU A 10 31.58 8.99 27.73
CA GLU A 10 32.16 8.39 26.52
C GLU A 10 31.56 7.01 26.26
N LEU A 11 31.41 6.18 27.30
CA LEU A 11 30.78 4.86 27.18
C LEU A 11 29.28 4.97 26.93
N ARG A 12 28.60 5.98 27.52
CA ARG A 12 27.20 6.28 27.20
C ARG A 12 27.02 6.64 25.72
N LEU A 13 27.94 7.41 25.14
CA LEU A 13 27.96 7.70 23.71
C LEU A 13 28.23 6.47 22.85
N GLN A 14 29.14 5.59 23.27
CA GLN A 14 29.38 4.32 22.59
C GLN A 14 28.12 3.45 22.58
N ILE A 15 27.37 3.38 23.69
CA ILE A 15 26.10 2.64 23.74
C ILE A 15 25.14 3.11 22.63
N PHE A 16 25.01 4.42 22.41
CA PHE A 16 24.18 4.94 21.31
C PHE A 16 24.62 4.47 19.93
N SER A 17 25.93 4.30 19.70
CA SER A 17 26.46 3.81 18.41
C SER A 17 26.10 2.35 18.13
N TYR A 18 25.88 1.54 19.17
CA TYR A 18 25.50 0.13 19.06
C TYR A 18 23.99 -0.08 18.89
N LEU A 19 23.18 0.95 19.07
CA LEU A 19 21.73 0.83 18.93
C LEU A 19 21.32 0.61 17.47
N GLN A 20 20.55 -0.45 17.23
CA GLN A 20 20.17 -0.88 15.89
C GLN A 20 18.90 -0.21 15.35
N SER A 21 18.03 0.34 16.22
CA SER A 21 16.82 1.05 15.79
C SER A 21 16.51 2.28 16.65
N LYS A 22 15.75 3.22 16.06
CA LYS A 22 15.24 4.40 16.77
C LYS A 22 14.19 4.05 17.83
N ALA A 23 13.56 2.90 17.72
CA ALA A 23 12.62 2.40 18.73
C ALA A 23 13.38 1.99 20.01
N THR A 24 14.52 1.30 19.87
CA THR A 24 15.42 1.00 21.00
C THR A 24 15.97 2.28 21.61
N LEU A 25 16.40 3.24 20.77
CA LEU A 25 16.80 4.57 21.24
C LEU A 25 15.70 5.20 22.10
N SER A 26 14.47 5.30 21.58
CA SER A 26 13.36 5.91 22.32
C SER A 26 13.09 5.22 23.66
N SER A 27 13.14 3.88 23.68
CA SER A 27 12.95 3.09 24.91
C SER A 27 14.02 3.40 25.97
N ILE A 28 15.28 3.56 25.55
CA ILE A 28 16.37 3.91 26.47
C ILE A 28 16.20 5.34 27.00
N LEU A 29 15.81 6.29 26.15
CA LEU A 29 15.59 7.68 26.55
C LEU A 29 14.41 7.81 27.54
N GLU A 30 13.38 6.98 27.40
CA GLU A 30 12.25 6.92 28.34
C GLU A 30 12.65 6.27 29.68
N ALA A 31 13.54 5.28 29.65
CA ALA A 31 13.94 4.53 30.83
C ALA A 31 15.04 5.20 31.66
N SER A 32 15.84 6.10 31.07
CA SER A 32 17.01 6.71 31.71
C SER A 32 17.10 8.22 31.44
N PRO A 33 16.87 9.06 32.47
CA PRO A 33 17.11 10.51 32.38
C PRO A 33 18.55 10.86 31.98
N VAL A 34 19.54 10.12 32.48
CA VAL A 34 20.97 10.39 32.21
C VAL A 34 21.34 10.11 30.75
N MET A 35 20.74 9.08 30.15
CA MET A 35 20.87 8.84 28.71
C MET A 35 20.09 9.89 27.91
N CYS A 36 18.93 10.35 28.41
CA CYS A 36 18.17 11.42 27.78
C CYS A 36 18.97 12.73 27.69
N GLU A 37 19.60 13.15 28.78
CA GLU A 37 20.47 14.33 28.82
C GLU A 37 21.64 14.21 27.83
N GLN A 38 22.35 13.07 27.86
CA GLN A 38 23.45 12.80 26.93
C GLN A 38 22.98 12.85 25.47
N TYR A 39 21.80 12.31 25.18
CA TYR A 39 21.23 12.36 23.84
C TYR A 39 20.91 13.78 23.40
N LEU A 40 20.35 14.62 24.27
CA LEU A 40 20.04 16.01 23.94
C LEU A 40 21.30 16.81 23.58
N GLU A 41 22.40 16.56 24.29
CA GLU A 41 23.69 17.19 24.02
C GLU A 41 24.31 16.72 22.69
N PHE A 42 24.25 15.41 22.38
CA PHE A 42 24.93 14.81 21.22
C PHE A 42 23.96 14.37 20.09
N LYS A 43 22.76 14.93 20.07
CA LYS A 43 21.66 14.51 19.18
C LYS A 43 22.06 14.43 17.71
N SER A 44 22.74 15.46 17.20
CA SER A 44 23.12 15.56 15.79
C SER A 44 24.05 14.41 15.39
N THR A 45 25.05 14.11 16.22
CA THR A 45 26.01 13.02 16.01
C THR A 45 25.32 11.66 16.08
N ILE A 46 24.48 11.43 17.10
CA ILE A 46 23.78 10.17 17.26
C ILE A 46 22.87 9.91 16.05
N ILE A 47 22.06 10.90 15.65
CA ILE A 47 21.17 10.76 14.49
C ILE A 47 21.95 10.56 13.19
N ARG A 48 23.08 11.26 13.01
CA ARG A 48 23.97 11.05 11.85
C ARG A 48 24.43 9.60 11.76
N ASN A 49 24.91 9.01 12.86
CA ASN A 49 25.38 7.62 12.87
C ASN A 49 24.28 6.63 12.46
N PHE A 50 23.04 6.84 12.91
CA PHE A 50 21.91 6.01 12.46
C PHE A 50 21.67 6.12 10.95
N LEU A 51 21.73 7.34 10.40
CA LEU A 51 21.47 7.58 8.99
C LEU A 51 22.62 7.08 8.09
N GLU A 52 23.88 7.25 8.49
CA GLU A 52 25.06 6.77 7.75
C GLU A 52 25.09 5.24 7.67
N ARG A 53 24.62 4.54 8.71
CA ARG A 53 24.48 3.08 8.66
C ARG A 53 23.41 2.64 7.65
N ASP A 54 22.30 3.36 7.58
CA ASP A 54 21.12 2.95 6.85
C ASP A 54 21.08 3.45 5.40
N PHE A 55 21.88 4.45 5.06
CA PHE A 55 22.00 5.00 3.71
C PHE A 55 23.44 4.95 3.18
N ASP A 56 23.61 4.32 2.01
CA ASP A 56 24.79 4.53 1.19
C ASP A 56 24.66 5.77 0.28
N ASP A 57 25.75 6.17 -0.36
CA ASP A 57 25.83 7.38 -1.19
C ASP A 57 24.74 7.43 -2.27
N GLY A 58 24.46 6.30 -2.92
CA GLY A 58 23.40 6.22 -3.92
C GLY A 58 22.00 6.41 -3.34
N MET A 59 21.76 5.94 -2.11
CA MET A 59 20.50 6.17 -1.40
C MET A 59 20.39 7.61 -0.89
N ILE A 60 21.49 8.26 -0.50
CA ILE A 60 21.49 9.68 -0.18
C ILE A 60 21.07 10.50 -1.39
N GLN A 61 21.56 10.18 -2.58
CA GLN A 61 21.15 10.85 -3.82
C GLN A 61 19.65 10.66 -4.10
N ASP A 62 19.12 9.45 -3.91
CA ASP A 62 17.67 9.20 -4.01
C ASP A 62 16.86 9.99 -2.96
N ALA A 63 17.34 10.04 -1.71
CA ALA A 63 16.69 10.78 -0.63
C ALA A 63 16.69 12.30 -0.86
N MET A 64 17.79 12.84 -1.39
CA MET A 64 17.91 14.25 -1.74
C MET A 64 17.04 14.59 -2.95
N ALA A 65 16.94 13.69 -3.93
CA ALA A 65 16.04 13.88 -5.06
C ALA A 65 14.58 14.00 -4.63
N ILE A 66 14.18 13.28 -3.57
CA ILE A 66 12.84 13.37 -2.97
C ILE A 66 12.68 14.64 -2.14
N THR A 67 13.66 14.93 -1.28
CA THR A 67 13.60 16.03 -0.30
C THR A 67 13.62 17.40 -0.96
N LEU A 68 14.48 17.56 -1.98
CA LEU A 68 14.68 18.80 -2.72
C LEU A 68 13.78 18.90 -3.96
N PHE A 69 12.86 17.95 -4.14
CA PHE A 69 12.05 17.88 -5.35
C PHE A 69 11.28 19.19 -5.59
N PRO A 70 11.37 19.80 -6.80
CA PRO A 70 10.74 21.07 -7.09
C PRO A 70 9.24 21.09 -6.82
N SER A 71 8.73 22.20 -6.29
CA SER A 71 7.31 22.32 -5.92
C SER A 71 6.38 22.26 -7.13
N LEU A 72 5.58 21.19 -7.19
CA LEU A 72 4.63 20.96 -8.28
C LEU A 72 3.45 21.92 -8.33
N ARG A 73 3.14 22.62 -7.22
CA ARG A 73 2.07 23.63 -7.20
C ARG A 73 2.35 24.79 -8.15
N LYS A 74 3.64 25.13 -8.31
CA LYS A 74 4.10 26.15 -9.27
C LYS A 74 4.32 25.54 -10.66
N ALA A 75 4.64 24.23 -10.72
CA ALA A 75 4.86 23.51 -11.98
C ALA A 75 3.65 23.43 -12.90
N ARG A 76 2.43 23.34 -12.33
CA ARG A 76 1.18 23.34 -13.09
C ARG A 76 0.98 24.58 -13.97
N LYS A 77 1.74 25.66 -13.76
CA LYS A 77 1.48 26.98 -14.36
C LYS A 77 2.53 27.46 -15.37
N SER A 78 3.68 26.78 -15.56
CA SER A 78 4.72 27.31 -16.46
C SER A 78 5.71 26.27 -17.01
N ARG A 79 6.12 26.43 -18.27
CA ARG A 79 7.21 25.69 -18.92
C ARG A 79 8.54 25.79 -18.15
N LYS A 80 8.82 26.95 -17.54
CA LYS A 80 10.00 27.18 -16.69
C LYS A 80 10.10 26.18 -15.53
N SER A 81 8.97 25.80 -14.95
CA SER A 81 8.98 24.87 -13.81
C SER A 81 9.21 23.41 -14.21
N LEU A 82 8.88 23.04 -15.45
CA LEU A 82 9.20 21.71 -15.99
C LEU A 82 10.70 21.58 -16.25
N LEU A 83 11.33 22.63 -16.78
CA LEU A 83 12.78 22.69 -16.94
C LEU A 83 13.50 22.52 -15.59
N LEU A 84 13.01 23.13 -14.51
CA LEU A 84 13.56 22.93 -13.17
C LEU A 84 13.47 21.48 -12.69
N VAL A 85 12.40 20.76 -13.05
CA VAL A 85 12.27 19.34 -12.73
C VAL A 85 13.22 18.49 -13.57
N GLU A 86 13.37 18.80 -14.85
CA GLU A 86 14.31 18.10 -15.73
C GLU A 86 15.77 18.30 -15.28
N GLU A 87 16.14 19.53 -14.94
CA GLU A 87 17.44 19.89 -14.37
C GLU A 87 17.70 19.15 -13.05
N HIS A 88 16.72 19.18 -12.13
CA HIS A 88 16.81 18.43 -10.87
C HIS A 88 17.03 16.93 -11.09
N LEU A 89 16.32 16.33 -12.04
CA LEU A 89 16.48 14.91 -12.37
C LEU A 89 17.80 14.63 -13.10
N ASN A 90 18.35 15.58 -13.86
CA ASN A 90 19.70 15.47 -14.43
C ASN A 90 20.76 15.48 -13.32
N SER A 91 20.67 16.42 -12.37
CA SER A 91 21.58 16.46 -11.22
C SER A 91 21.49 15.19 -10.37
N TRP A 92 20.29 14.67 -10.13
CA TRP A 92 20.12 13.36 -9.49
C TRP A 92 20.73 12.21 -10.32
N GLU A 93 20.58 12.25 -11.65
CA GLU A 93 21.16 11.26 -12.53
C GLU A 93 22.70 11.27 -12.44
N GLY A 94 23.29 12.46 -12.49
CA GLY A 94 24.73 12.73 -12.35
C GLY A 94 25.29 12.56 -10.94
N GLN A 95 24.46 12.28 -9.93
CA GLN A 95 24.86 12.19 -8.51
C GLN A 95 25.40 13.52 -7.94
N GLU A 96 24.87 14.64 -8.42
CA GLU A 96 25.33 16.00 -8.11
C GLU A 96 24.49 16.68 -7.03
N LEU A 97 23.48 16.00 -6.46
CA LEU A 97 22.70 16.57 -5.37
C LEU A 97 23.54 16.67 -4.08
N PRO A 98 23.26 17.64 -3.19
CA PRO A 98 24.08 17.86 -2.00
C PRO A 98 24.01 16.67 -1.04
N ASN A 99 25.14 16.31 -0.42
CA ASN A 99 25.18 15.29 0.63
C ASN A 99 25.22 15.96 2.03
N PRO A 100 24.16 15.83 2.85
CA PRO A 100 24.08 16.50 4.15
C PRO A 100 25.09 15.98 5.19
N PHE A 101 25.66 14.79 5.00
CA PHE A 101 26.76 14.29 5.85
C PHE A 101 28.05 15.09 5.63
N VAL A 102 28.31 15.45 4.36
CA VAL A 102 29.50 16.21 3.94
C VAL A 102 29.30 17.70 4.15
N THR A 103 28.19 18.27 3.67
CA THR A 103 27.93 19.72 3.74
C THR A 103 27.64 20.20 5.16
N ARG A 104 27.32 19.28 6.08
CA ARG A 104 26.91 19.57 7.46
C ARG A 104 25.68 20.49 7.54
N ASP A 105 24.84 20.49 6.50
CA ASP A 105 23.59 21.25 6.46
C ASP A 105 22.59 20.65 7.47
N ALA A 106 22.35 21.38 8.56
CA ALA A 106 21.47 20.96 9.64
C ALA A 106 19.99 20.83 9.20
N LEU A 107 19.55 21.65 8.24
CA LEU A 107 18.18 21.61 7.74
C LEU A 107 17.97 20.36 6.88
N LEU A 108 18.90 20.07 5.95
CA LEU A 108 18.85 18.87 5.12
C LEU A 108 18.99 17.60 5.97
N MET A 109 19.85 17.60 6.98
CA MET A 109 19.95 16.50 7.94
C MET A 109 18.60 16.25 8.64
N LYS A 110 17.90 17.30 9.08
CA LYS A 110 16.57 17.19 9.72
C LYS A 110 15.51 16.68 8.74
N GLN A 111 15.58 17.06 7.47
CA GLN A 111 14.65 16.56 6.45
C GLN A 111 14.92 15.10 6.09
N LEU A 112 16.19 14.71 5.96
CA LEU A 112 16.60 13.32 5.77
C LEU A 112 16.16 12.43 6.95
N ASP A 113 16.34 12.90 8.19
CA ASP A 113 15.88 12.21 9.39
C ASP A 113 14.37 11.96 9.41
N LYS A 114 13.58 12.96 8.98
CA LYS A 114 12.13 12.84 8.83
C LYS A 114 11.74 11.84 7.74
N LEU A 115 12.40 11.89 6.58
CA LEU A 115 12.16 10.96 5.48
C LEU A 115 12.49 9.54 5.91
N HIS A 116 13.65 9.33 6.51
CA HIS A 116 14.06 8.03 7.07
C HIS A 116 13.01 7.48 8.04
N SER A 117 12.55 8.29 8.99
CA SER A 117 11.57 7.87 9.99
C SER A 117 10.22 7.52 9.35
N LEU A 118 9.78 8.29 8.35
CA LEU A 118 8.59 7.98 7.56
C LEU A 118 8.71 6.64 6.84
N LEU A 119 9.82 6.42 6.12
CA LEU A 119 10.02 5.18 5.37
C LEU A 119 10.16 3.98 6.29
N MET A 120 10.89 4.11 7.40
CA MET A 120 11.06 3.00 8.34
C MET A 120 9.75 2.57 8.99
N MET A 121 8.84 3.50 9.27
CA MET A 121 7.49 3.14 9.74
C MET A 121 6.76 2.21 8.75
N PHE A 122 6.88 2.49 7.45
CA PHE A 122 6.27 1.66 6.41
C PHE A 122 7.05 0.36 6.15
N VAL A 123 8.37 0.35 6.29
CA VAL A 123 9.19 -0.86 6.20
C VAL A 123 8.81 -1.84 7.29
N GLU A 124 8.73 -1.37 8.54
CA GLU A 124 8.31 -2.19 9.69
C GLU A 124 6.90 -2.75 9.50
N ASP A 125 5.95 -1.93 9.03
CA ASP A 125 4.58 -2.38 8.70
C ASP A 125 4.57 -3.46 7.61
N TYR A 126 5.33 -3.23 6.54
CA TYR A 126 5.39 -4.15 5.43
C TYR A 126 5.97 -5.51 5.83
N ILE A 127 7.05 -5.53 6.60
CA ILE A 127 7.64 -6.77 7.11
C ILE A 127 6.64 -7.49 8.01
N THR A 128 5.98 -6.76 8.92
CA THR A 128 4.95 -7.33 9.82
C THR A 128 3.89 -8.10 9.03
N LYS A 129 3.41 -7.51 7.93
CA LYS A 129 2.40 -8.10 7.04
C LYS A 129 2.96 -9.27 6.23
N ALA A 130 4.17 -9.10 5.68
CA ALA A 130 4.82 -10.10 4.84
C ALA A 130 5.13 -11.40 5.57
N LYS A 131 5.55 -11.30 6.83
CA LYS A 131 5.92 -12.45 7.67
C LYS A 131 4.74 -13.11 8.39
N ALA A 132 3.53 -12.56 8.27
CA ALA A 132 2.38 -13.09 8.97
C ALA A 132 2.06 -14.52 8.53
N ALA A 133 1.62 -15.37 9.44
CA ALA A 133 1.14 -16.70 9.09
C ALA A 133 -0.06 -16.61 8.12
N PHE A 134 -0.95 -15.64 8.34
CA PHE A 134 -2.14 -15.40 7.53
C PHE A 134 -2.26 -13.96 7.00
N PRO A 135 -1.46 -13.57 5.97
CA PRO A 135 -1.38 -12.20 5.49
C PRO A 135 -2.69 -11.47 5.23
N PRO A 136 -3.77 -12.11 4.72
CA PRO A 136 -5.03 -11.41 4.51
C PRO A 136 -5.54 -10.64 5.73
N ARG A 137 -5.29 -11.15 6.93
CA ARG A 137 -5.64 -10.48 8.19
C ARG A 137 -4.78 -9.25 8.45
N GLU A 138 -3.46 -9.35 8.32
CA GLU A 138 -2.56 -8.23 8.61
C GLU A 138 -2.62 -7.16 7.51
N TYR A 139 -2.81 -7.55 6.25
CA TYR A 139 -2.83 -6.63 5.11
C TYR A 139 -4.03 -5.69 5.08
N ILE A 140 -5.15 -6.04 5.72
CA ILE A 140 -6.30 -5.13 5.88
C ILE A 140 -6.13 -4.13 7.02
N CYS A 141 -5.07 -4.27 7.83
CA CYS A 141 -4.78 -3.38 8.94
C CYS A 141 -3.89 -2.19 8.51
N LEU A 142 -4.01 -1.09 9.24
CA LEU A 142 -3.21 0.13 9.05
C LEU A 142 -2.11 0.26 10.12
N PRO A 143 -0.90 0.73 9.77
CA PRO A 143 0.11 1.02 10.78
C PRO A 143 -0.24 2.24 11.61
N GLN A 144 0.12 2.22 12.89
CA GLN A 144 0.10 3.45 13.70
C GLN A 144 1.24 4.40 13.30
N PRO A 145 0.98 5.71 13.21
CA PRO A 145 1.98 6.72 12.88
C PRO A 145 2.88 7.07 14.09
N THR A 146 3.20 6.08 14.93
CA THR A 146 4.08 6.19 16.11
C THR A 146 5.30 5.28 15.96
N HIS A 147 6.39 5.62 16.64
CA HIS A 147 7.63 4.82 16.66
C HIS A 147 7.75 3.93 17.91
N ILE A 148 6.98 4.21 18.97
CA ILE A 148 7.08 3.48 20.24
C ILE A 148 5.96 2.44 20.28
N GLN A 149 6.35 1.17 20.42
CA GLN A 149 5.46 0.03 20.66
C GLN A 149 4.19 0.04 19.78
N SER A 150 4.36 0.33 18.49
CA SER A 150 3.25 0.52 17.56
C SER A 150 2.60 -0.82 17.17
N TYR A 151 1.29 -0.80 16.96
CA TYR A 151 0.52 -1.95 16.50
C TYR A 151 -0.05 -1.69 15.10
N LEU A 152 -0.34 -2.78 14.38
CA LEU A 152 -1.33 -2.77 13.30
C LEU A 152 -2.72 -2.59 13.89
N ILE A 153 -3.52 -1.70 13.30
CA ILE A 153 -4.86 -1.36 13.78
C ILE A 153 -5.88 -1.69 12.70
N PHE A 154 -6.97 -2.33 13.10
CA PHE A 154 -8.16 -2.50 12.28
C PHE A 154 -9.38 -1.94 13.00
N LYS A 155 -10.05 -0.93 12.42
CA LYS A 155 -11.23 -0.26 13.00
C LYS A 155 -11.09 0.07 14.50
N GLY A 156 -9.92 0.56 14.91
CA GLY A 156 -9.61 0.92 16.30
C GLY A 156 -9.09 -0.23 17.19
N LYS A 157 -9.19 -1.50 16.77
CA LYS A 157 -8.67 -2.66 17.50
C LYS A 157 -7.18 -2.85 17.20
N LYS A 158 -6.37 -3.12 18.24
CA LYS A 158 -4.97 -3.56 18.09
C LYS A 158 -4.93 -5.00 17.61
N VAL A 159 -4.16 -5.28 16.57
CA VAL A 159 -4.17 -6.57 15.86
C VAL A 159 -2.86 -7.33 16.02
N THR A 160 -1.75 -6.74 15.57
CA THR A 160 -0.42 -7.37 15.61
C THR A 160 0.61 -6.31 15.98
N LYS A 161 1.55 -6.63 16.86
CA LYS A 161 2.67 -5.72 17.19
C LYS A 161 3.55 -5.54 15.95
N ARG A 162 3.89 -4.29 15.62
CA ARG A 162 4.74 -3.99 14.46
C ARG A 162 6.16 -4.52 14.70
N PHE A 163 6.75 -5.08 13.65
CA PHE A 163 8.10 -5.60 13.62
C PHE A 163 9.12 -4.51 14.02
N ASP A 164 10.09 -4.87 14.86
CA ASP A 164 11.20 -3.98 15.22
C ASP A 164 12.35 -4.15 14.21
N SER A 165 12.68 -3.06 13.52
CA SER A 165 13.75 -3.01 12.53
C SER A 165 15.14 -3.35 13.06
N CYS A 166 15.33 -3.42 14.40
CA CYS A 166 16.57 -3.90 15.01
C CYS A 166 16.90 -5.36 14.67
N HIS A 167 15.91 -6.16 14.29
CA HIS A 167 16.08 -7.57 13.91
C HIS A 167 16.46 -7.77 12.43
N LEU A 168 16.55 -6.70 11.64
CA LEU A 168 17.04 -6.79 10.26
C LEU A 168 18.56 -6.70 10.22
N GLN A 169 19.15 -7.48 9.34
CA GLN A 169 20.54 -7.24 8.94
C GLN A 169 20.63 -5.93 8.16
N GLU A 170 21.79 -5.27 8.25
CA GLU A 170 22.04 -3.99 7.58
C GLU A 170 21.78 -4.05 6.07
N GLY A 171 22.18 -5.16 5.42
CA GLY A 171 21.94 -5.39 4.00
C GLY A 171 20.44 -5.45 3.65
N GLU A 172 19.62 -6.09 4.48
CA GLU A 172 18.17 -6.17 4.30
C GLU A 172 17.52 -4.81 4.45
N ARG A 173 17.90 -4.08 5.51
CA ARG A 173 17.39 -2.75 5.80
C ARG A 173 17.71 -1.76 4.68
N ARG A 174 18.94 -1.78 4.15
CA ARG A 174 19.33 -0.98 2.97
C ARG A 174 18.54 -1.36 1.72
N ARG A 175 18.33 -2.66 1.44
CA ARG A 175 17.54 -3.10 0.28
C ARG A 175 16.09 -2.60 0.36
N LEU A 176 15.47 -2.70 1.54
CA LEU A 176 14.13 -2.19 1.81
C LEU A 176 14.08 -0.67 1.62
N LEU A 177 14.87 0.10 2.36
CA LEU A 177 14.89 1.56 2.28
C LEU A 177 15.12 2.06 0.86
N ARG A 178 16.02 1.43 0.10
CA ARG A 178 16.27 1.78 -1.29
C ARG A 178 15.03 1.58 -2.15
N ALA A 179 14.32 0.45 -2.02
CA ALA A 179 13.10 0.22 -2.78
C ALA A 179 12.00 1.23 -2.43
N PHE A 180 11.87 1.59 -1.14
CA PHE A 180 10.95 2.62 -0.67
C PHE A 180 11.27 4.01 -1.22
N LEU A 181 12.54 4.42 -1.20
CA LEU A 181 13.00 5.66 -1.83
C LEU A 181 12.64 5.69 -3.32
N ARG A 182 12.87 4.58 -4.04
CA ARG A 182 12.59 4.50 -5.47
C ARG A 182 11.10 4.60 -5.79
N VAL A 183 10.23 3.97 -5.00
CA VAL A 183 8.78 4.12 -5.16
C VAL A 183 8.34 5.56 -4.89
N GLU A 184 8.86 6.20 -3.84
CA GLU A 184 8.51 7.59 -3.53
C GLU A 184 8.99 8.56 -4.61
N LEU A 185 10.23 8.43 -5.09
CA LEU A 185 10.76 9.25 -6.19
C LEU A 185 9.94 9.05 -7.48
N SER A 186 9.61 7.80 -7.82
CA SER A 186 8.75 7.49 -8.96
C SER A 186 7.35 8.12 -8.81
N SER A 187 6.81 8.20 -7.59
CA SER A 187 5.54 8.88 -7.30
C SER A 187 5.60 10.39 -7.61
N LEU A 188 6.74 11.03 -7.35
CA LEU A 188 6.95 12.44 -7.63
C LEU A 188 7.10 12.70 -9.13
N VAL A 189 7.88 11.87 -9.82
CA VAL A 189 8.05 11.93 -11.28
C VAL A 189 6.71 11.66 -12.00
N TYR A 190 5.92 10.72 -11.50
CA TYR A 190 4.60 10.45 -12.04
C TYR A 190 3.67 11.67 -11.96
N LYS A 191 3.67 12.37 -10.82
CA LYS A 191 2.88 13.60 -10.68
C LYS A 191 3.30 14.66 -11.71
N VAL A 192 4.59 14.75 -12.07
CA VAL A 192 5.03 15.66 -13.14
C VAL A 192 4.43 15.25 -14.49
N LEU A 193 4.51 13.96 -14.83
CA LEU A 193 4.03 13.42 -16.10
C LEU A 193 2.52 13.55 -16.27
N SER A 194 1.77 13.50 -15.16
CA SER A 194 0.34 13.81 -15.16
C SER A 194 0.03 15.20 -15.74
N PHE A 195 0.98 16.13 -15.71
CA PHE A 195 0.84 17.47 -16.28
C PHE A 195 1.52 17.63 -17.66
N THR A 196 2.36 16.67 -18.07
CA THR A 196 3.12 16.71 -19.34
C THR A 196 3.14 15.34 -20.02
N PRO A 197 1.99 14.87 -20.54
CA PRO A 197 1.90 13.60 -21.22
C PRO A 197 2.80 13.61 -22.47
N GLY A 198 3.75 12.68 -22.53
CA GLY A 198 4.70 12.53 -23.65
C GLY A 198 6.19 12.54 -23.27
N ASN A 199 6.57 13.02 -22.07
CA ASN A 199 7.97 13.05 -21.64
C ASN A 199 8.45 11.69 -21.06
N ARG A 200 8.43 10.65 -21.90
CA ARG A 200 8.77 9.27 -21.50
C ARG A 200 10.23 9.12 -21.06
N ALA A 201 11.10 10.06 -21.42
CA ALA A 201 12.51 10.07 -21.04
C ALA A 201 12.72 10.10 -19.52
N LEU A 202 11.82 10.75 -18.77
CA LEU A 202 11.93 10.85 -17.30
C LEU A 202 11.84 9.47 -16.61
N PHE A 203 10.91 8.62 -17.05
CA PHE A 203 10.81 7.26 -16.57
C PHE A 203 11.98 6.39 -17.04
N GLY A 204 12.49 6.63 -18.26
CA GLY A 204 13.71 5.99 -18.75
C GLY A 204 14.92 6.22 -17.81
N LYS A 205 15.06 7.42 -17.24
CA LYS A 205 16.11 7.72 -16.25
C LYS A 205 15.96 6.87 -14.97
N LEU A 206 14.74 6.73 -14.47
CA LEU A 206 14.44 5.89 -13.30
C LEU A 206 14.74 4.41 -13.57
N ALA A 207 14.41 3.90 -14.76
CA ALA A 207 14.55 2.50 -15.14
C ALA A 207 16.02 2.09 -15.25
N ARG A 208 16.85 2.94 -15.87
CA ARG A 208 18.26 2.63 -16.17
C ARG A 208 19.12 2.33 -14.93
N LYS A 209 18.71 2.79 -13.74
CA LYS A 209 19.44 2.54 -12.48
C LYS A 209 18.99 1.26 -11.73
N LEU A 210 18.06 0.46 -12.27
CA LEU A 210 17.51 -0.72 -11.59
C LEU A 210 18.05 -2.04 -12.14
N THR A 211 18.71 -2.84 -11.28
CA THR A 211 18.99 -4.26 -11.55
C THR A 211 17.71 -5.09 -11.40
N ARG A 212 17.71 -6.35 -11.89
CA ARG A 212 16.54 -7.26 -11.77
C ARG A 212 16.01 -7.40 -10.34
N ARG A 213 16.89 -7.67 -9.36
CA ARG A 213 16.49 -7.77 -7.94
C ARG A 213 15.95 -6.44 -7.41
N ARG A 214 16.52 -5.30 -7.81
CA ARG A 214 16.02 -3.96 -7.43
C ARG A 214 14.67 -3.64 -8.05
N MET A 215 14.43 -4.09 -9.28
CA MET A 215 13.14 -3.96 -9.96
C MET A 215 12.06 -4.78 -9.25
N GLU A 216 12.35 -6.01 -8.83
CA GLU A 216 11.39 -6.75 -8.00
C GLU A 216 11.17 -6.08 -6.64
N GLY A 217 12.23 -5.57 -6.01
CA GLY A 217 12.09 -4.77 -4.79
C GLY A 217 11.14 -3.58 -4.99
N PHE A 218 11.27 -2.87 -6.12
CA PHE A 218 10.34 -1.80 -6.50
C PHE A 218 8.90 -2.31 -6.62
N HIS A 219 8.66 -3.41 -7.35
CA HIS A 219 7.31 -3.97 -7.49
C HIS A 219 6.71 -4.43 -6.15
N CYS A 220 7.52 -5.03 -5.30
CA CYS A 220 7.13 -5.44 -3.95
C CYS A 220 6.61 -4.24 -3.15
N VAL A 221 7.38 -3.15 -3.10
CA VAL A 221 6.98 -1.93 -2.37
C VAL A 221 5.80 -1.25 -3.05
N TRP A 222 5.71 -1.26 -4.38
CA TRP A 222 4.55 -0.75 -5.11
C TRP A 222 3.27 -1.51 -4.75
N THR A 223 3.32 -2.84 -4.80
CA THR A 223 2.20 -3.73 -4.43
C THR A 223 1.80 -3.51 -2.97
N TYR A 224 2.78 -3.34 -2.07
CA TYR A 224 2.52 -3.00 -0.68
C TYR A 224 1.87 -1.62 -0.53
N ALA A 225 2.39 -0.57 -1.17
CA ALA A 225 1.81 0.77 -1.11
C ALA A 225 0.36 0.78 -1.64
N SER A 226 0.08 0.07 -2.74
CA SER A 226 -1.28 -0.12 -3.24
C SER A 226 -2.17 -0.88 -2.25
N SER A 227 -1.62 -1.88 -1.53
CA SER A 227 -2.37 -2.62 -0.51
C SER A 227 -2.79 -1.75 0.69
N LEU A 228 -2.05 -0.68 1.02
CA LEU A 228 -2.44 0.27 2.08
C LEU A 228 -3.73 1.02 1.73
N TYR A 229 -3.97 1.32 0.45
CA TYR A 229 -5.27 1.82 0.00
C TYR A 229 -6.36 0.77 0.11
N GLY A 230 -6.04 -0.50 -0.20
CA GLY A 230 -6.94 -1.63 0.07
C GLY A 230 -7.35 -1.72 1.54
N ALA A 231 -6.40 -1.56 2.47
CA ALA A 231 -6.66 -1.50 3.90
C ALA A 231 -7.54 -0.30 4.28
N LEU A 232 -7.28 0.89 3.72
CA LEU A 232 -8.14 2.06 3.92
C LEU A 232 -9.58 1.80 3.45
N PHE A 233 -9.77 1.10 2.32
CA PHE A 233 -11.10 0.70 1.86
C PHE A 233 -11.76 -0.34 2.78
N ALA A 234 -10.99 -1.30 3.28
CA ALA A 234 -11.47 -2.27 4.27
C ALA A 234 -11.98 -1.58 5.56
N HIS A 235 -11.29 -0.53 5.99
CA HIS A 235 -11.72 0.29 7.13
C HIS A 235 -13.01 1.07 6.85
N CYS A 236 -13.20 1.56 5.63
CA CYS A 236 -14.42 2.29 5.23
C CYS A 236 -15.62 1.36 5.02
N GLY A 237 -15.37 0.14 4.55
CA GLY A 237 -16.40 -0.84 4.23
C GLY A 237 -16.78 -1.76 5.39
N ASP A 238 -17.63 -2.73 5.05
CA ASP A 238 -18.07 -3.78 5.97
C ASP A 238 -17.06 -4.93 6.09
N ALA A 239 -15.75 -4.67 5.92
CA ALA A 239 -14.76 -5.73 5.95
C ALA A 239 -14.71 -6.43 7.32
N TRP A 240 -14.62 -7.75 7.28
CA TRP A 240 -14.40 -8.65 8.41
C TRP A 240 -12.91 -8.77 8.73
N LEU A 241 -12.57 -8.85 10.01
CA LEU A 241 -11.22 -9.16 10.47
C LEU A 241 -11.12 -10.66 10.79
N PRO A 242 -10.34 -11.45 10.02
CA PRO A 242 -10.15 -12.86 10.33
C PRO A 242 -9.44 -13.08 11.67
N GLU A 243 -9.75 -14.19 12.34
CA GLU A 243 -9.00 -14.63 13.52
C GLU A 243 -7.57 -15.07 13.15
N ALA A 244 -6.63 -14.90 14.08
CA ALA A 244 -5.20 -15.13 13.83
C ALA A 244 -4.85 -16.61 13.57
N ASP A 245 -5.52 -17.51 14.28
CA ASP A 245 -5.30 -18.97 14.23
C ASP A 245 -6.44 -19.70 13.52
N ALA A 246 -7.31 -18.98 12.79
CA ALA A 246 -8.43 -19.61 12.12
C ALA A 246 -7.92 -20.67 11.13
N PRO A 247 -8.48 -21.90 11.15
CA PRO A 247 -8.26 -22.89 10.11
C PRO A 247 -8.59 -22.29 8.73
N PRO A 248 -8.25 -22.98 7.62
CA PRO A 248 -8.70 -22.61 6.26
C PRO A 248 -10.21 -22.32 6.13
N GLU A 249 -11.00 -22.71 7.13
CA GLU A 249 -12.41 -22.42 7.36
C GLU A 249 -12.75 -20.95 7.67
N THR A 250 -11.80 -20.00 7.55
CA THR A 250 -12.07 -18.54 7.51
C THR A 250 -13.17 -18.11 6.54
N GLY A 251 -13.74 -19.01 5.74
CA GLY A 251 -14.76 -18.72 4.72
C GLY A 251 -14.20 -18.00 3.50
N LEU A 252 -12.97 -17.48 3.57
CA LEU A 252 -12.26 -16.93 2.42
C LEU A 252 -11.82 -18.07 1.49
N LEU A 253 -11.93 -17.82 0.19
CA LEU A 253 -11.45 -18.75 -0.84
C LEU A 253 -10.31 -18.10 -1.61
N PHE A 254 -9.47 -18.94 -2.22
CA PHE A 254 -8.43 -18.49 -3.14
C PHE A 254 -8.97 -17.45 -4.14
N PRO A 255 -8.29 -16.32 -4.40
CA PRO A 255 -6.96 -15.95 -3.89
C PRO A 255 -6.99 -15.21 -2.54
N ASP A 256 -8.16 -14.93 -1.97
CA ASP A 256 -8.30 -14.06 -0.78
C ASP A 256 -7.72 -14.70 0.49
N THR A 257 -7.39 -16.00 0.46
CA THR A 257 -6.65 -16.73 1.50
C THR A 257 -5.14 -16.48 1.48
N LEU A 258 -4.59 -15.95 0.38
CA LEU A 258 -3.15 -15.76 0.19
C LEU A 258 -2.78 -14.33 -0.21
N PHE A 259 -3.72 -13.55 -0.75
CA PHE A 259 -3.46 -12.26 -1.36
C PHE A 259 -4.59 -11.28 -1.10
N VAL A 260 -4.24 -10.06 -0.67
CA VAL A 260 -5.18 -8.93 -0.55
C VAL A 260 -5.15 -8.11 -1.82
N ASP A 261 -6.25 -8.14 -2.59
CA ASP A 261 -6.40 -7.31 -3.77
C ASP A 261 -7.05 -5.95 -3.42
N PRO A 262 -6.32 -4.82 -3.50
CA PRO A 262 -6.88 -3.51 -3.19
C PRO A 262 -8.07 -3.16 -4.10
N VAL A 263 -8.11 -3.68 -5.33
CA VAL A 263 -9.23 -3.47 -6.26
C VAL A 263 -10.51 -4.11 -5.73
N LYS A 264 -10.43 -5.29 -5.13
CA LYS A 264 -11.61 -5.98 -4.57
C LYS A 264 -12.19 -5.19 -3.40
N TYR A 265 -11.34 -4.72 -2.47
CA TYR A 265 -11.79 -3.87 -1.37
C TYR A 265 -12.34 -2.52 -1.85
N GLY A 266 -11.78 -1.96 -2.93
CA GLY A 266 -12.32 -0.76 -3.56
C GLY A 266 -13.74 -0.97 -4.10
N ARG A 267 -14.01 -2.10 -4.76
CA ARG A 267 -15.37 -2.45 -5.21
C ARG A 267 -16.34 -2.58 -4.05
N ASP A 268 -15.88 -3.10 -2.91
CA ASP A 268 -16.71 -3.33 -1.74
C ASP A 268 -17.29 -2.00 -1.20
N VAL A 269 -16.56 -0.90 -1.35
CA VAL A 269 -16.98 0.49 -0.99
C VAL A 269 -17.57 1.31 -2.14
N GLY A 270 -17.80 0.70 -3.31
CA GLY A 270 -18.53 1.31 -4.42
C GLY A 270 -17.68 1.83 -5.58
N ILE A 271 -16.38 1.52 -5.62
CA ILE A 271 -15.50 1.83 -6.77
C ILE A 271 -15.73 0.78 -7.86
N ARG A 272 -16.53 1.10 -8.89
CA ARG A 272 -17.07 0.08 -9.82
C ARG A 272 -16.65 0.22 -11.29
N SER A 273 -16.17 1.38 -11.74
CA SER A 273 -15.79 1.54 -13.15
C SER A 273 -14.43 0.89 -13.42
N ARG A 274 -14.21 0.42 -14.66
CA ARG A 274 -12.95 -0.23 -15.06
C ARG A 274 -11.76 0.73 -14.90
N GLU A 275 -11.99 2.00 -15.18
CA GLU A 275 -11.01 3.08 -15.08
C GLU A 275 -10.66 3.33 -13.61
N MET A 276 -11.65 3.33 -12.72
CA MET A 276 -11.39 3.43 -11.28
C MET A 276 -10.65 2.19 -10.73
N GLU A 277 -10.87 0.99 -11.28
CA GLU A 277 -10.08 -0.20 -10.91
C GLU A 277 -8.60 -0.05 -11.32
N VAL A 278 -8.34 0.58 -12.47
CA VAL A 278 -6.97 0.91 -12.91
C VAL A 278 -6.38 1.96 -11.98
N ALA A 279 -7.14 2.99 -11.60
CA ALA A 279 -6.71 3.99 -10.64
C ALA A 279 -6.26 3.35 -9.31
N VAL A 280 -7.10 2.48 -8.73
CA VAL A 280 -6.77 1.76 -7.48
C VAL A 280 -5.46 0.98 -7.56
N ARG A 281 -5.16 0.35 -8.70
CA ARG A 281 -3.88 -0.39 -8.87
C ARG A 281 -2.66 0.53 -8.86
N ASN A 282 -2.85 1.77 -9.25
CA ASN A 282 -1.78 2.75 -9.42
C ASN A 282 -1.71 3.77 -8.29
N MET A 283 -2.58 3.72 -7.29
CA MET A 283 -2.60 4.67 -6.16
C MET A 283 -1.27 4.79 -5.39
N ALA A 284 -0.36 3.81 -5.49
CA ALA A 284 1.01 3.96 -5.03
C ALA A 284 1.71 5.22 -5.60
N CYS A 285 1.28 5.70 -6.78
CA CYS A 285 1.77 6.90 -7.44
C CYS A 285 1.50 8.21 -6.67
N TYR A 286 0.58 8.20 -5.69
CA TYR A 286 0.35 9.37 -4.83
C TYR A 286 1.43 9.54 -3.75
N GLY A 287 2.26 8.51 -3.52
CA GLY A 287 3.37 8.54 -2.58
C GLY A 287 2.96 8.34 -1.11
N PHE A 288 3.94 7.97 -0.29
CA PHE A 288 3.78 7.71 1.13
C PHE A 288 3.29 8.90 1.97
N PRO A 289 3.63 10.17 1.65
CA PRO A 289 3.10 11.32 2.38
C PRO A 289 1.58 11.47 2.32
N LEU A 290 0.92 11.05 1.24
CA LEU A 290 -0.55 11.04 1.19
C LEU A 290 -1.10 9.91 2.06
N ILE A 291 -0.52 8.71 1.93
CA ILE A 291 -0.94 7.53 2.68
C ILE A 291 -0.89 7.78 4.19
N VAL A 292 0.21 8.37 4.71
CA VAL A 292 0.33 8.65 6.16
C VAL A 292 -0.69 9.68 6.65
N ARG A 293 -1.10 10.65 5.80
CA ARG A 293 -2.16 11.61 6.14
C ARG A 293 -3.51 10.91 6.25
N MET A 294 -3.82 10.00 5.33
CA MET A 294 -5.05 9.21 5.36
C MET A 294 -5.08 8.27 6.56
N ILE A 295 -3.95 7.63 6.89
CA ILE A 295 -3.82 6.78 8.08
C ILE A 295 -4.06 7.60 9.36
N ARG A 296 -3.45 8.78 9.49
CA ARG A 296 -3.68 9.68 10.63
C ARG A 296 -5.14 10.10 10.74
N PHE A 297 -5.78 10.37 9.61
CA PHE A 297 -7.20 10.69 9.55
C PHE A 297 -8.06 9.52 10.06
N ALA A 298 -7.81 8.31 9.55
CA ALA A 298 -8.49 7.09 9.98
C ALA A 298 -8.28 6.79 11.48
N ALA A 299 -7.06 7.03 11.99
CA ALA A 299 -6.72 6.82 13.39
C ALA A 299 -7.40 7.84 14.33
N ALA A 300 -7.58 9.09 13.89
CA ALA A 300 -8.26 10.12 14.67
C ALA A 300 -9.78 9.89 14.76
N ARG A 301 -10.35 9.16 13.79
CA ARG A 301 -11.80 8.95 13.68
C ARG A 301 -12.13 7.47 13.40
N PRO A 302 -11.85 6.56 14.34
CA PRO A 302 -11.98 5.12 14.09
C PRO A 302 -13.42 4.64 13.88
N LYS A 303 -14.42 5.41 14.34
CA LYS A 303 -15.85 5.10 14.23
C LYS A 303 -16.58 5.91 13.14
N ASP A 304 -15.96 6.97 12.64
CA ASP A 304 -16.54 7.89 11.67
C ASP A 304 -15.80 7.73 10.33
N THR A 305 -16.29 6.79 9.52
CA THR A 305 -15.67 6.42 8.23
C THR A 305 -16.24 7.21 7.05
N GLU A 306 -17.34 7.95 7.22
CA GLU A 306 -17.97 8.70 6.12
C GLU A 306 -17.04 9.75 5.48
N PRO A 307 -16.29 10.57 6.24
CA PRO A 307 -15.36 11.50 5.64
C PRO A 307 -14.21 10.82 4.91
N LEU A 308 -13.75 9.67 5.43
CA LEU A 308 -12.68 8.89 4.79
C LEU A 308 -13.18 8.24 3.50
N ASP A 309 -14.40 7.70 3.50
CA ASP A 309 -15.09 7.16 2.33
C ASP A 309 -15.30 8.25 1.27
N SER A 310 -15.80 9.42 1.67
CA SER A 310 -15.95 10.60 0.80
C SER A 310 -14.61 11.05 0.21
N PHE A 311 -13.54 11.06 1.00
CA PHE A 311 -12.21 11.43 0.54
C PHE A 311 -11.64 10.40 -0.44
N VAL A 312 -11.79 9.11 -0.14
CA VAL A 312 -11.39 8.00 -1.03
C VAL A 312 -12.12 8.09 -2.36
N LYS A 313 -13.44 8.28 -2.35
CA LYS A 313 -14.24 8.41 -3.58
C LYS A 313 -13.81 9.63 -4.40
N ARG A 314 -13.51 10.75 -3.74
CA ARG A 314 -12.97 11.96 -4.38
C ARG A 314 -11.55 11.75 -4.94
N LEU A 315 -10.71 10.99 -4.27
CA LEU A 315 -9.37 10.66 -4.77
C LEU A 315 -9.47 9.83 -6.06
N CYS A 316 -10.36 8.83 -6.08
CA CYS A 316 -10.64 8.05 -7.29
C CYS A 316 -11.19 8.91 -8.43
N SER A 317 -12.08 9.86 -8.15
CA SER A 317 -12.65 10.74 -9.18
C SER A 317 -11.64 11.78 -9.68
N PHE A 318 -10.78 12.30 -8.81
CA PHE A 318 -9.72 13.24 -9.19
C PHE A 318 -8.75 12.62 -10.20
N GLU A 319 -8.42 11.34 -10.05
CA GLU A 319 -7.60 10.60 -11.01
C GLU A 319 -8.24 10.54 -12.40
N MET A 320 -9.56 10.40 -12.43
CA MET A 320 -10.36 10.36 -13.66
C MET A 320 -10.41 11.72 -14.36
N ASP A 321 -10.67 12.79 -13.60
CA ASP A 321 -10.81 14.16 -14.13
C ASP A 321 -9.49 14.75 -14.64
N HIS A 322 -8.35 14.17 -14.25
CA HIS A 322 -7.02 14.61 -14.69
C HIS A 322 -6.41 13.70 -15.76
N SER A 323 -7.23 12.86 -16.38
CA SER A 323 -6.93 12.05 -17.58
C SER A 323 -5.45 11.72 -17.72
N LEU A 324 -4.89 11.05 -16.72
CA LEU A 324 -3.63 10.34 -16.91
C LEU A 324 -3.88 9.40 -18.07
N ARG A 325 -3.30 9.71 -19.24
CA ARG A 325 -3.59 8.95 -20.45
C ARG A 325 -3.26 7.49 -20.15
N MET A 326 -4.02 6.58 -20.74
CA MET A 326 -3.80 5.13 -20.61
C MET A 326 -2.33 4.75 -20.88
N GLU A 327 -1.61 5.58 -21.66
CA GLU A 327 -0.18 5.50 -21.92
C GLU A 327 0.73 5.76 -20.70
N ASP A 328 0.42 6.72 -19.83
CA ASP A 328 1.22 6.97 -18.61
C ASP A 328 1.03 5.84 -17.60
N HIS A 329 -0.20 5.31 -17.55
CA HIS A 329 -0.52 4.06 -16.87
C HIS A 329 0.20 2.86 -17.51
N PHE A 330 0.41 2.86 -18.83
CA PHE A 330 1.16 1.82 -19.53
C PHE A 330 2.65 1.88 -19.21
N ILE A 331 3.23 3.07 -18.97
CA ILE A 331 4.63 3.24 -18.53
C ILE A 331 4.81 2.70 -17.11
N ILE A 332 3.90 3.03 -16.18
CA ILE A 332 3.88 2.38 -14.86
C ILE A 332 3.62 0.88 -15.01
N ALA A 333 2.71 0.48 -15.90
CA ALA A 333 2.41 -0.92 -16.14
C ALA A 333 3.59 -1.66 -16.78
N THR A 334 4.48 -1.01 -17.55
CA THR A 334 5.75 -1.60 -18.02
C THR A 334 6.79 -1.62 -16.91
N PHE A 335 6.80 -0.62 -16.03
CA PHE A 335 7.46 -0.70 -14.72
C PHE A 335 6.78 -1.65 -13.73
N SER A 336 5.64 -2.27 -14.06
CA SER A 336 4.88 -3.21 -13.22
C SER A 336 4.70 -4.59 -13.86
N ARG A 337 4.99 -4.73 -15.17
CA ARG A 337 4.74 -5.89 -16.04
C ARG A 337 5.73 -5.97 -17.23
N GLY A 338 6.89 -5.34 -17.15
CA GLY A 338 7.90 -5.44 -18.21
C GLY A 338 8.40 -6.89 -18.38
N PRO A 339 8.67 -7.35 -19.61
CA PRO A 339 9.09 -8.72 -19.87
C PRO A 339 10.46 -9.00 -19.25
N MET A 340 10.60 -10.16 -18.61
CA MET A 340 11.92 -10.75 -18.35
C MET A 340 12.55 -11.16 -19.69
N HIS A 341 13.38 -10.30 -20.27
CA HIS A 341 14.30 -10.70 -21.33
C HIS A 341 15.76 -10.49 -20.91
N GLY A 342 16.50 -11.61 -20.98
CA GLY A 342 17.90 -11.68 -21.38
C GLY A 342 18.91 -10.92 -20.53
N LEU A 343 19.41 -11.57 -19.46
CA LEU A 343 20.86 -11.67 -19.28
C LEU A 343 21.18 -13.12 -18.92
N SER A 344 22.08 -13.68 -19.72
CA SER A 344 22.64 -15.02 -19.64
C SER A 344 23.06 -15.37 -18.21
N TYR A 345 22.69 -16.58 -17.76
CA TYR A 345 23.29 -17.21 -16.60
C TYR A 345 24.71 -17.64 -16.97
N SER A 346 25.73 -16.90 -16.51
CA SER A 346 27.06 -17.51 -16.37
C SER A 346 27.05 -18.37 -15.12
N GLN A 347 27.26 -19.67 -15.33
CA GLN A 347 27.32 -20.70 -14.30
C GLN A 347 28.47 -20.45 -13.32
N SER A 348 28.23 -20.59 -12.02
CA SER A 348 29.24 -21.01 -11.05
C SER A 348 28.57 -21.64 -9.82
N PRO A 349 29.18 -22.64 -9.16
CA PRO A 349 28.55 -23.49 -8.17
C PRO A 349 28.76 -22.89 -6.77
N ALA A 350 27.86 -21.99 -6.39
CA ALA A 350 27.54 -21.74 -4.99
C ALA A 350 26.02 -21.86 -4.87
N GLU A 351 25.51 -22.40 -3.77
CA GLU A 351 24.06 -22.46 -3.56
C GLU A 351 23.44 -21.08 -3.86
N PRO A 352 22.44 -21.02 -4.76
CA PRO A 352 21.88 -19.74 -5.17
C PRO A 352 21.31 -19.03 -3.94
N ALA A 353 21.68 -17.76 -3.75
CA ALA A 353 21.19 -16.94 -2.64
C ALA A 353 19.65 -17.06 -2.54
N TRP A 354 19.05 -16.96 -1.35
CA TRP A 354 17.61 -17.20 -1.12
C TRP A 354 16.66 -16.58 -2.17
N TRP A 355 16.96 -15.35 -2.58
CA TRP A 355 16.30 -14.66 -3.69
C TRP A 355 16.33 -15.45 -5.01
N GLU A 356 17.48 -15.95 -5.43
CA GLU A 356 17.66 -16.73 -6.65
C GLU A 356 16.92 -18.06 -6.58
N PHE A 357 16.97 -18.73 -5.43
CA PHE A 357 16.20 -19.94 -5.18
C PHE A 357 14.69 -19.69 -5.36
N LEU A 358 14.12 -18.70 -4.65
CA LEU A 358 12.70 -18.39 -4.78
C LEU A 358 12.33 -17.91 -6.19
N ASN A 359 13.22 -17.17 -6.84
CA ASN A 359 13.00 -16.66 -8.19
C ASN A 359 12.96 -17.81 -9.22
N SER A 360 13.68 -18.91 -8.97
CA SER A 360 13.59 -20.12 -9.80
C SER A 360 12.23 -20.84 -9.66
N GLN A 361 11.51 -20.65 -8.54
CA GLN A 361 10.19 -21.24 -8.30
C GLN A 361 9.04 -20.47 -8.98
N LEU A 362 9.31 -19.26 -9.49
CA LEU A 362 8.30 -18.45 -10.15
C LEU A 362 7.99 -18.97 -11.56
N SER A 363 6.71 -19.19 -11.83
CA SER A 363 6.25 -19.42 -13.19
C SER A 363 6.15 -18.09 -13.92
N ARG A 364 6.86 -17.94 -15.04
CA ARG A 364 6.89 -16.72 -15.88
C ARG A 364 5.51 -16.22 -16.35
N HIS A 365 4.48 -17.07 -16.27
CA HIS A 365 3.13 -16.76 -16.72
C HIS A 365 2.11 -16.63 -15.58
N ASP A 366 2.49 -16.90 -14.32
CA ASP A 366 1.55 -16.84 -13.20
C ASP A 366 1.64 -15.49 -12.46
N THR A 367 0.83 -14.55 -12.93
CA THR A 367 0.75 -13.21 -12.32
C THR A 367 0.24 -13.22 -10.88
N MET A 368 -0.50 -14.26 -10.44
CA MET A 368 -0.98 -14.34 -9.06
C MET A 368 0.13 -14.81 -8.13
N GLN A 369 0.93 -15.79 -8.56
CA GLN A 369 2.10 -16.25 -7.80
C GLN A 369 3.05 -15.09 -7.50
N ILE A 370 3.36 -14.27 -8.50
CA ILE A 370 4.24 -13.10 -8.37
C ILE A 370 3.66 -12.12 -7.34
N LYS A 371 2.36 -11.82 -7.41
CA LYS A 371 1.70 -10.90 -6.46
C LYS A 371 1.70 -11.41 -5.02
N ILE A 372 1.51 -12.72 -4.83
CA ILE A 372 1.61 -13.36 -3.50
C ILE A 372 3.04 -13.17 -2.98
N PHE A 373 4.05 -13.50 -3.78
CA PHE A 373 5.46 -13.34 -3.41
C PHE A 373 5.79 -11.88 -3.10
N GLN A 374 5.24 -10.93 -3.88
CA GLN A 374 5.37 -9.51 -3.62
C GLN A 374 4.78 -9.10 -2.28
N GLN A 375 3.58 -9.59 -1.89
CA GLN A 375 3.07 -9.39 -0.53
C GLN A 375 3.85 -10.17 0.55
N ARG A 376 4.84 -10.98 0.16
CA ARG A 376 5.75 -11.63 1.11
C ARG A 376 7.10 -10.92 1.24
N ALA A 377 7.38 -9.81 0.56
CA ALA A 377 8.69 -9.12 0.69
C ALA A 377 9.91 -10.01 0.36
N TRP A 378 9.70 -11.01 -0.51
CA TRP A 378 10.67 -12.05 -0.83
C TRP A 378 12.06 -11.60 -1.36
N PRO A 379 12.26 -10.48 -2.10
CA PRO A 379 13.60 -10.04 -2.52
C PRO A 379 14.49 -9.49 -1.41
N PHE A 380 13.90 -9.14 -0.27
CA PHE A 380 14.57 -8.30 0.71
C PHE A 380 15.40 -9.08 1.71
N PHE A 381 14.97 -10.29 2.06
CA PHE A 381 15.63 -11.12 3.06
C PHE A 381 16.74 -11.96 2.45
N ASP A 382 17.76 -12.24 3.25
CA ASP A 382 18.88 -13.09 2.84
C ASP A 382 18.60 -14.59 3.04
N ASP A 383 17.64 -14.92 3.91
CA ASP A 383 17.22 -16.28 4.24
C ASP A 383 15.72 -16.33 4.65
N ASP A 384 15.28 -17.47 5.17
CA ASP A 384 13.89 -17.70 5.59
C ASP A 384 13.60 -17.41 7.07
N ARG A 385 14.57 -16.90 7.86
CA ARG A 385 14.50 -16.78 9.33
C ARG A 385 13.32 -15.97 9.85
N HIS A 386 12.82 -15.05 9.02
CA HIS A 386 11.72 -14.17 9.40
C HIS A 386 10.34 -14.79 9.14
N TYR A 387 10.27 -15.87 8.35
CA TYR A 387 9.03 -16.54 8.02
C TYR A 387 8.71 -17.69 9.00
N PRO A 388 7.42 -17.96 9.26
CA PRO A 388 7.01 -19.14 10.00
C PRO A 388 7.50 -20.44 9.34
N LYS A 389 8.07 -21.36 10.12
CA LYS A 389 8.58 -22.65 9.61
C LYS A 389 7.50 -23.75 9.55
N ASP A 390 6.49 -23.67 10.43
CA ASP A 390 5.46 -24.70 10.60
C ASP A 390 4.04 -24.14 10.40
N THR A 391 3.75 -23.56 9.23
CA THR A 391 2.37 -23.23 8.86
C THR A 391 1.67 -24.46 8.29
N GLY A 392 1.08 -25.28 9.15
CA GLY A 392 0.42 -26.55 8.78
C GLY A 392 -0.73 -26.46 7.77
N ALA A 393 -1.18 -25.26 7.37
CA ALA A 393 -2.35 -25.08 6.51
C ALA A 393 -2.05 -24.57 5.07
N LEU A 394 -1.09 -23.65 4.88
CA LEU A 394 -0.85 -23.01 3.57
C LEU A 394 0.64 -22.72 3.35
N SER A 395 1.14 -23.07 2.16
CA SER A 395 2.50 -22.71 1.74
C SER A 395 2.63 -21.19 1.59
N LEU A 396 3.63 -20.60 2.25
CA LEU A 396 3.93 -19.16 2.17
C LEU A 396 4.35 -18.73 0.75
N PHE A 397 5.04 -19.62 0.05
CA PHE A 397 5.57 -19.45 -1.30
C PHE A 397 5.02 -20.55 -2.23
N PRO A 398 3.72 -20.50 -2.55
CA PRO A 398 3.04 -21.58 -3.25
C PRO A 398 3.57 -21.73 -4.68
N LYS A 399 3.79 -22.98 -5.10
CA LYS A 399 4.12 -23.32 -6.49
C LYS A 399 2.86 -23.28 -7.37
N ARG A 400 3.03 -23.05 -8.67
CA ARG A 400 1.94 -23.03 -9.65
C ARG A 400 0.95 -24.22 -9.57
N PRO A 401 1.39 -25.49 -9.42
CA PRO A 401 0.44 -26.61 -9.28
C PRO A 401 -0.49 -26.50 -8.07
N ALA A 402 0.04 -26.00 -6.93
CA ALA A 402 -0.75 -25.78 -5.72
C ALA A 402 -1.79 -24.67 -5.93
N LEU A 403 -1.40 -23.56 -6.57
CA LEU A 403 -2.31 -22.48 -6.94
C LEU A 403 -3.44 -22.95 -7.87
N LEU A 404 -3.12 -23.80 -8.85
CA LEU A 404 -4.12 -24.40 -9.74
C LEU A 404 -5.07 -25.36 -9.01
N LYS A 405 -4.59 -26.09 -8.00
CA LYS A 405 -5.42 -26.92 -7.13
C LYS A 405 -6.42 -26.05 -6.34
N MET A 406 -5.94 -25.04 -5.64
CA MET A 406 -6.79 -24.10 -4.88
C MET A 406 -7.81 -23.37 -5.77
N LYS A 407 -7.41 -23.02 -7.00
CA LYS A 407 -8.31 -22.41 -7.98
C LYS A 407 -9.44 -23.36 -8.40
N ARG A 408 -9.15 -24.66 -8.57
CA ARG A 408 -10.18 -25.68 -8.87
C ARG A 408 -11.13 -25.86 -7.70
N GLU A 409 -10.61 -26.04 -6.49
CA GLU A 409 -11.41 -26.18 -5.26
C GLU A 409 -12.38 -25.00 -5.07
N ARG A 410 -11.92 -23.75 -5.32
CA ARG A 410 -12.76 -22.55 -5.32
C ARG A 410 -13.90 -22.65 -6.34
N LEU A 411 -13.63 -23.13 -7.56
CA LEU A 411 -14.64 -23.27 -8.61
C LEU A 411 -15.69 -24.31 -8.23
N ASP A 412 -15.26 -25.43 -7.65
CA ASP A 412 -16.15 -26.51 -7.21
C ASP A 412 -17.03 -26.07 -6.04
N ALA A 413 -16.46 -25.38 -5.04
CA ALA A 413 -17.22 -24.78 -3.94
C ALA A 413 -18.23 -23.72 -4.42
N SER A 414 -17.90 -23.00 -5.49
CA SER A 414 -18.83 -22.01 -6.08
C SER A 414 -19.97 -22.68 -6.86
N ARG A 415 -19.72 -23.81 -7.52
CA ARG A 415 -20.74 -24.62 -8.21
C ARG A 415 -21.70 -25.29 -7.23
N ALA A 416 -21.23 -25.75 -6.08
CA ALA A 416 -22.09 -26.34 -5.05
C ALA A 416 -23.10 -25.32 -4.46
N LEU A 417 -22.78 -24.03 -4.49
CA LEU A 417 -23.66 -22.94 -4.02
C LEU A 417 -24.67 -22.46 -5.08
N SER A 418 -24.47 -22.80 -6.36
CA SER A 418 -25.38 -22.44 -7.44
C SER A 418 -26.44 -23.52 -7.62
N GLY A 419 -27.59 -23.33 -6.96
CA GLY A 419 -28.82 -23.99 -7.40
C GLY A 419 -29.12 -23.65 -8.88
N HIS A 420 -29.78 -24.56 -9.60
CA HIS A 420 -30.07 -24.45 -11.03
C HIS A 420 -30.87 -23.19 -11.37
N GLY A 421 -30.20 -22.10 -11.79
CA GLY A 421 -30.85 -20.86 -12.18
C GLY A 421 -30.00 -19.99 -13.11
N PRO A 422 -30.60 -19.08 -13.91
CA PRO A 422 -29.94 -18.37 -15.00
C PRO A 422 -29.23 -17.09 -14.53
N ILE A 423 -28.34 -17.18 -13.55
CA ILE A 423 -27.48 -16.06 -13.14
C ILE A 423 -26.09 -16.23 -13.77
N SER A 424 -25.57 -15.18 -14.41
CA SER A 424 -24.19 -15.19 -14.93
C SER A 424 -23.19 -15.55 -13.84
N PHE A 425 -22.39 -16.61 -14.06
CA PHE A 425 -21.35 -17.11 -13.17
C PHE A 425 -20.48 -15.98 -12.57
N SER A 426 -20.11 -15.02 -13.42
CA SER A 426 -19.29 -13.87 -13.03
C SER A 426 -19.94 -12.93 -12.01
N GLN A 427 -21.27 -12.75 -12.05
CA GLN A 427 -22.00 -11.91 -11.10
C GLN A 427 -22.19 -12.63 -9.76
N MET A 428 -22.45 -13.95 -9.80
CA MET A 428 -22.58 -14.77 -8.61
C MET A 428 -21.25 -14.87 -7.85
N GLU A 429 -20.16 -15.09 -8.55
CA GLU A 429 -18.81 -15.14 -7.98
C GLU A 429 -18.42 -13.81 -7.32
N ARG A 430 -18.70 -12.67 -7.96
CA ARG A 430 -18.48 -11.34 -7.37
C ARG A 430 -19.30 -11.11 -6.11
N LYS A 431 -20.59 -11.47 -6.12
CA LYS A 431 -21.44 -11.36 -4.94
C LYS A 431 -20.90 -12.24 -3.81
N SER A 432 -20.63 -13.51 -4.10
CA SER A 432 -20.11 -14.50 -3.13
C SER A 432 -18.77 -14.09 -2.52
N GLU A 433 -17.83 -13.57 -3.33
CA GLU A 433 -16.56 -13.04 -2.84
C GLU A 433 -16.74 -11.83 -1.91
N LYS A 434 -17.56 -10.85 -2.30
CA LYS A 434 -17.85 -9.68 -1.45
C LYS A 434 -18.48 -10.10 -0.12
N PHE A 435 -19.40 -11.06 -0.16
CA PHE A 435 -20.02 -11.58 1.06
C PHE A 435 -18.99 -12.22 1.98
N ARG A 436 -18.09 -13.08 1.49
CA ARG A 436 -17.05 -13.73 2.33
C ARG A 436 -16.07 -12.77 3.01
N ARG A 437 -15.87 -11.57 2.47
CA ARG A 437 -15.06 -10.51 3.11
C ARG A 437 -15.86 -9.62 4.06
N SER A 438 -17.18 -9.76 4.12
CA SER A 438 -18.08 -8.88 4.87
C SER A 438 -18.36 -9.42 6.27
N GLN A 439 -18.28 -8.55 7.28
CA GLN A 439 -18.58 -8.88 8.67
C GLN A 439 -19.99 -9.47 8.81
N LYS A 440 -20.98 -8.88 8.13
CA LYS A 440 -22.37 -9.36 8.14
C LYS A 440 -22.53 -10.81 7.69
N TRP A 441 -21.70 -11.28 6.77
CA TRP A 441 -21.74 -12.67 6.32
C TRP A 441 -21.23 -13.62 7.40
N HIS A 442 -20.13 -13.25 8.04
CA HIS A 442 -19.54 -14.02 9.15
C HIS A 442 -20.49 -14.08 10.33
N ASP A 443 -21.10 -12.94 10.71
CA ASP A 443 -22.11 -12.90 11.77
C ASP A 443 -23.29 -13.83 11.45
N LYS A 444 -23.72 -13.87 10.19
CA LYS A 444 -24.82 -14.74 9.73
C LYS A 444 -24.46 -16.23 9.76
N ILE A 445 -23.22 -16.58 9.42
CA ILE A 445 -22.77 -17.98 9.49
C ILE A 445 -22.59 -18.42 10.94
N SER A 446 -21.93 -17.61 11.78
CA SER A 446 -21.77 -17.91 13.20
C SER A 446 -23.13 -18.09 13.89
N ALA A 447 -24.12 -17.24 13.57
CA ALA A 447 -25.49 -17.40 14.08
C ALA A 447 -26.15 -18.71 13.63
N ARG A 448 -25.88 -19.19 12.41
CA ARG A 448 -26.40 -20.47 11.90
C ARG A 448 -25.71 -21.67 12.56
N THR A 449 -24.39 -21.60 12.76
CA THR A 449 -23.65 -22.65 13.46
C THR A 449 -24.13 -22.78 14.91
N LEU A 450 -24.35 -21.66 15.61
CA LEU A 450 -24.93 -21.64 16.97
C LEU A 450 -26.37 -22.18 17.03
N MET A 451 -27.15 -22.04 15.96
CA MET A 451 -28.50 -22.61 15.87
C MET A 451 -28.49 -24.10 15.47
N SER A 452 -27.42 -24.58 14.82
CA SER A 452 -27.23 -25.97 14.38
C SER A 452 -26.88 -26.94 15.52
N ASP A 453 -26.53 -26.45 16.72
CA ASP A 453 -26.38 -27.26 17.94
C ASP A 453 -27.74 -27.64 18.57
N ARG A 454 -28.85 -27.25 17.94
CA ARG A 454 -30.17 -27.85 18.13
C ARG A 454 -30.60 -28.43 16.79
N GLU A 455 -30.64 -29.75 16.69
CA GLU A 455 -31.03 -30.50 15.47
C GLU A 455 -32.23 -29.87 14.77
N VAL A 456 -32.01 -29.19 13.63
CA VAL A 456 -33.05 -28.93 12.64
C VAL A 456 -32.42 -28.85 11.24
N SER A 457 -33.07 -29.56 10.33
CA SER A 457 -32.81 -29.77 8.90
C SER A 457 -32.43 -28.52 8.08
N LEU A 458 -31.63 -28.74 7.03
CA LEU A 458 -31.29 -27.78 5.97
C LEU A 458 -32.56 -27.11 5.39
N PRO A 459 -32.57 -25.78 5.14
CA PRO A 459 -33.71 -25.15 4.50
C PRO A 459 -33.69 -25.35 2.98
N GLU A 460 -34.83 -25.77 2.44
CA GLU A 460 -35.21 -25.53 1.05
C GLU A 460 -35.12 -24.02 0.76
N ILE A 461 -34.52 -23.68 -0.38
CA ILE A 461 -34.47 -22.31 -0.87
C ILE A 461 -35.86 -21.98 -1.43
N GLY A 462 -36.73 -21.47 -0.55
CA GLY A 462 -37.96 -20.80 -0.93
C GLY A 462 -37.65 -19.38 -1.41
N ASP A 463 -37.79 -19.16 -2.72
CA ASP A 463 -37.96 -17.84 -3.29
C ASP A 463 -39.27 -17.20 -2.79
N GLN A 464 -39.27 -15.86 -2.77
CA GLN A 464 -40.37 -14.91 -2.54
C GLN A 464 -40.53 -14.34 -1.12
N GLU A 465 -40.57 -13.01 -1.09
CA GLU A 465 -40.91 -12.11 0.02
C GLU A 465 -39.84 -11.78 1.09
N LYS A 466 -38.94 -10.86 0.72
CA LYS A 466 -38.83 -9.51 1.34
C LYS A 466 -37.73 -8.69 0.66
N LEU A 467 -38.04 -8.30 -0.57
CA LEU A 467 -37.50 -7.08 -1.18
C LEU A 467 -38.12 -5.88 -0.46
N LEU A 468 -37.56 -5.48 0.68
CA LEU A 468 -37.73 -4.11 1.13
C LEU A 468 -36.85 -3.23 0.26
N ALA A 469 -37.52 -2.62 -0.71
CA ALA A 469 -36.97 -1.66 -1.64
C ALA A 469 -36.28 -0.50 -0.90
N TRP A 470 -34.97 -0.35 -1.13
CA TRP A 470 -34.34 0.97 -1.13
C TRP A 470 -34.54 1.57 -2.53
N ASN A 471 -35.71 2.14 -2.76
CA ASN A 471 -36.04 2.93 -3.95
C ASN A 471 -35.97 4.41 -3.60
N HIS A 472 -34.85 5.06 -3.92
CA HIS A 472 -34.78 6.51 -4.07
C HIS A 472 -34.34 6.87 -5.49
N TRP A 473 -35.12 6.45 -6.49
CA TRP A 473 -35.11 7.01 -7.85
C TRP A 473 -36.43 6.65 -8.54
N GLN A 474 -37.47 7.48 -8.37
CA GLN A 474 -38.59 7.50 -9.31
C GLN A 474 -38.29 8.50 -10.42
N ARG A 475 -37.91 8.00 -11.59
CA ARG A 475 -38.23 8.66 -12.87
C ARG A 475 -38.76 7.60 -13.82
N PHE A 476 -40.00 7.83 -14.27
CA PHE A 476 -40.73 7.03 -15.23
C PHE A 476 -39.95 6.84 -16.54
N ALA A 477 -39.93 5.62 -17.06
CA ALA A 477 -39.67 5.35 -18.47
C ALA A 477 -40.80 4.47 -19.00
N ARG A 478 -41.76 5.08 -19.71
CA ARG A 478 -42.62 4.36 -20.65
C ARG A 478 -41.79 4.08 -21.90
N ARG A 479 -41.79 2.81 -22.32
CA ARG A 479 -41.16 2.32 -23.53
C ARG A 479 -42.00 2.77 -24.72
N HIS A 480 -41.46 3.60 -25.61
CA HIS A 480 -41.94 3.72 -26.98
C HIS A 480 -40.79 3.44 -27.93
N GLY A 481 -41.01 2.52 -28.87
CA GLY A 481 -40.01 2.11 -29.84
C GLY A 481 -39.96 3.08 -31.01
N SER A 482 -38.77 3.63 -31.29
CA SER A 482 -38.13 3.66 -32.60
C SER A 482 -36.90 4.58 -32.54
N GLN A 483 -35.80 4.10 -33.14
CA GLN A 483 -34.78 4.81 -33.90
C GLN A 483 -34.17 6.16 -33.43
N TYR A 484 -32.83 6.10 -33.28
CA TYR A 484 -31.78 7.11 -33.50
C TYR A 484 -31.79 8.45 -32.74
N GLY A 485 -30.70 8.66 -31.98
CA GLY A 485 -30.09 9.97 -31.70
C GLY A 485 -30.50 10.64 -30.39
N TYR A 486 -29.54 10.93 -29.51
CA TYR A 486 -29.76 11.86 -28.40
C TYR A 486 -28.94 13.14 -28.64
N VAL A 487 -29.65 14.25 -28.77
CA VAL A 487 -29.17 15.63 -28.64
C VAL A 487 -29.17 16.00 -27.16
N LEU A 488 -28.07 16.59 -26.67
CA LEU A 488 -28.00 17.20 -25.34
C LEU A 488 -28.80 18.51 -25.32
N VAL A 489 -29.71 18.67 -24.37
CA VAL A 489 -30.29 19.97 -24.01
C VAL A 489 -30.06 20.20 -22.52
N GLU A 490 -29.19 21.15 -22.22
CA GLU A 490 -29.04 21.76 -20.90
C GLU A 490 -30.32 22.52 -20.54
N GLN A 491 -30.77 22.40 -19.29
CA GLN A 491 -31.68 23.38 -18.72
C GLN A 491 -31.31 23.68 -17.26
N LEU A 492 -30.74 24.87 -17.10
CA LEU A 492 -30.54 25.63 -15.87
C LEU A 492 -31.90 26.08 -15.31
N SER A 493 -32.08 26.00 -13.98
CA SER A 493 -32.91 26.92 -13.18
C SER A 493 -32.54 26.73 -11.71
N CYS A 494 -31.79 27.69 -11.14
CA CYS A 494 -32.25 28.87 -10.41
C CYS A 494 -32.76 28.56 -8.99
N TRP A 495 -31.94 28.91 -8.00
CA TRP A 495 -32.37 29.27 -6.66
C TRP A 495 -32.30 30.78 -6.52
N ASP A 496 -33.40 31.38 -6.06
CA ASP A 496 -33.46 32.74 -5.58
C ASP A 496 -32.55 32.91 -4.36
N THR A 497 -31.69 33.94 -4.40
CA THR A 497 -31.30 34.65 -3.18
C THR A 497 -31.16 36.12 -3.49
N VAL A 498 -32.10 36.86 -2.93
CA VAL A 498 -32.17 38.31 -2.84
C VAL A 498 -30.88 38.86 -2.24
N LEU A 499 -30.17 39.70 -2.98
CA LEU A 499 -29.21 40.67 -2.46
C LEU A 499 -29.38 41.98 -3.23
N HIS A 500 -30.13 42.92 -2.64
CA HIS A 500 -30.22 44.29 -3.12
C HIS A 500 -28.85 44.97 -3.03
N ARG A 501 -28.34 45.41 -4.19
CA ARG A 501 -27.19 46.29 -4.33
C ARG A 501 -27.71 47.73 -4.49
N LYS A 502 -27.32 48.64 -3.60
CA LYS A 502 -27.46 50.08 -3.81
C LYS A 502 -26.28 50.60 -4.64
N GLY A 503 -26.61 51.43 -5.63
CA GLY A 503 -25.78 52.56 -6.07
C GLY A 503 -24.99 52.34 -7.35
N GLY A 504 -25.34 53.12 -8.38
CA GLY A 504 -24.46 53.41 -9.50
C GLY A 504 -25.20 53.68 -10.81
N ASP A 505 -25.78 54.87 -10.93
CA ASP A 505 -26.15 55.48 -12.22
C ASP A 505 -24.96 55.46 -13.19
N ILE A 506 -25.25 55.37 -14.49
CA ILE A 506 -24.75 56.27 -15.55
C ILE A 506 -25.47 55.88 -16.85
N VAL A 507 -26.29 56.83 -17.30
CA VAL A 507 -26.75 57.22 -18.66
C VAL A 507 -27.06 56.12 -19.68
#